data_AF-A0A959UVA9-F1
#
_entry.id   AF-A0A959UVA9-F1
#
_cell.length_a   1.000
_cell.length_b   1.000
_cell.length_c   1.000
_cell.angle_alpha   90.00
_cell.angle_beta   90.00
_cell.angle_gamma   90.00
#
_symmetry.space_group_name_H-M   'P 1'
#
loop_
_entity.id
_entity.type
_entity.pdbx_description
1 polymer ?
#
loop_
_entity_poly.entity_id
_entity_poly.type
_entity_poly.pdbx_seq_one_letter_code
_entity_poly.pdbx_strand_id
1 'polypeptide(L)'
;MSATMQAVLCNRYGPPEELVVGEAPMPVPGERQVLVRVHATAVNDYDWSLVRGKPIIYRLMFGLTRPKRPVPGMELAGVVE
;
A
#
# COMPACT_ATOMS: atom_id res chain seq x y z
N MET A 1 -18.63 -7.26 -8.34
CA MET A 1 -17.36 -6.92 -7.67
C MET A 1 -17.62 -6.78 -6.18
N SER A 2 -16.72 -7.28 -5.32
CA SER A 2 -16.81 -7.05 -3.87
C SER A 2 -16.64 -5.56 -3.55
N ALA A 3 -17.26 -5.07 -2.47
CA ALA A 3 -17.03 -3.70 -1.98
C ALA A 3 -15.62 -3.53 -1.37
N THR A 4 -15.00 -4.64 -0.97
CA THR A 4 -13.68 -4.67 -0.32
C THR A 4 -12.73 -5.67 -0.99
N MET A 5 -11.43 -5.48 -0.77
CA MET A 5 -10.33 -6.37 -1.15
C MET A 5 -9.44 -6.65 0.06
N GLN A 6 -8.70 -7.76 0.04
CA GLN A 6 -7.65 -8.04 1.03
C GLN A 6 -6.37 -7.25 0.69
N ALA A 7 -5.74 -6.67 1.69
CA ALA A 7 -4.50 -5.91 1.54
C ALA A 7 -3.64 -5.97 2.81
N VAL A 8 -2.35 -5.71 2.65
CA VAL A 8 -1.45 -5.39 3.76
C VAL A 8 -1.67 -3.92 4.14
N LEU A 9 -1.94 -3.66 5.42
CA LEU A 9 -2.29 -2.34 5.94
C LEU A 9 -1.21 -1.82 6.88
N CYS A 10 -0.76 -0.60 6.61
CA CYS A 10 0.17 0.21 7.38
C CYS A 10 -0.58 1.42 7.96
N ASN A 11 -1.15 1.24 9.17
CA ASN A 11 -1.98 2.26 9.81
C ASN A 11 -1.17 3.32 10.56
N ARG A 12 0.07 3.00 10.94
CA ARG A 12 1.03 3.88 11.60
C ARG A 12 2.44 3.54 11.14
N TYR A 13 3.34 4.52 11.22
CA TYR A 13 4.76 4.24 11.01
C TYR A 13 5.29 3.38 12.14
N GLY A 14 6.04 2.35 11.80
CA GLY A 14 6.50 1.37 12.77
C GLY A 14 7.34 0.28 12.13
N PRO A 15 7.81 -0.67 12.94
CA PRO A 15 8.50 -1.85 12.42
C PRO A 15 7.50 -2.72 11.62
N PRO A 16 7.97 -3.51 10.65
CA PRO A 16 7.11 -4.26 9.71
C PRO A 16 6.15 -5.25 10.39
N GLU A 17 6.45 -5.70 11.61
CA GLU A 17 5.62 -6.60 12.40
C GLU A 17 4.28 -5.96 12.82
N GLU A 18 4.17 -4.63 12.70
CA GLU A 18 2.91 -3.91 12.92
C GLU A 18 2.01 -3.87 11.68
N LEU A 19 2.48 -4.36 10.53
CA LEU A 19 1.64 -4.53 9.35
C LEU A 19 0.59 -5.60 9.60
N VAL A 20 -0.64 -5.33 9.17
CA VAL A 20 -1.76 -6.27 9.32
C VAL A 20 -2.33 -6.63 7.97
N VAL A 21 -2.70 -7.89 7.78
CA VAL A 21 -3.52 -8.30 6.64
C VAL A 21 -4.98 -8.05 7.01
N GLY A 22 -5.70 -7.32 6.17
CA GLY A 22 -7.09 -6.97 6.43
C GLY A 22 -7.82 -6.48 5.18
N GLU A 23 -9.01 -5.93 5.38
CA GLU A 23 -9.83 -5.42 4.30
C GLU A 23 -9.57 -3.94 4.00
N ALA A 24 -9.58 -3.60 2.70
CA ALA A 24 -9.55 -2.25 2.18
C ALA A 24 -10.67 -2.06 1.14
N PRO A 25 -11.14 -0.83 0.89
CA PRO A 25 -12.11 -0.59 -0.18
C PRO A 25 -11.59 -1.04 -1.54
N MET A 26 -12.46 -1.63 -2.36
CA MET A 26 -12.13 -1.95 -3.75
C MET A 26 -11.79 -0.66 -4.52
N PRO A 27 -10.64 -0.57 -5.20
CA PRO A 27 -10.31 0.60 -6.00
C PRO A 27 -11.27 0.74 -7.18
N VAL A 28 -11.68 1.98 -7.48
CA VAL A 28 -12.48 2.31 -8.65
C VAL A 28 -11.58 3.04 -9.65
N PRO A 29 -11.22 2.43 -10.80
CA PRO A 29 -10.37 3.09 -11.78
C PRO A 29 -11.10 4.27 -12.42
N GLY A 30 -10.38 5.38 -12.64
CA GLY A 30 -10.84 6.50 -13.45
C GLY A 30 -10.72 6.23 -14.96
N GLU A 31 -11.09 7.21 -15.79
CA GLU A 31 -11.23 7.08 -17.26
C GLU A 31 -9.98 6.56 -18.00
N ARG A 32 -8.77 6.70 -17.41
CA ARG A 32 -7.50 6.29 -18.01
C ARG A 32 -6.66 5.40 -17.09
N GLN A 33 -7.34 4.68 -16.20
CA GLN A 33 -6.74 3.75 -15.27
C GLN A 33 -7.31 2.37 -15.51
N VAL A 34 -6.53 1.35 -15.15
CA VAL A 34 -6.98 -0.04 -15.14
C VAL A 34 -7.00 -0.54 -13.71
N LEU A 35 -7.95 -1.43 -13.41
CA LEU A 35 -7.90 -2.23 -12.19
C LEU A 35 -7.07 -3.48 -12.48
N VAL A 36 -6.16 -3.81 -11.59
CA VAL A 36 -5.33 -5.02 -11.72
C VAL A 36 -5.61 -5.92 -10.54
N ARG A 37 -6.03 -7.15 -10.79
CA ARG A 37 -6.01 -8.20 -9.76
C ARG A 37 -4.60 -8.69 -9.58
N VAL A 38 -4.01 -8.27 -8.47
CA VAL A 38 -2.64 -8.58 -8.09
C VAL A 38 -2.54 -10.06 -7.69
N HIS A 39 -1.61 -10.78 -8.34
CA HIS A 39 -1.26 -12.16 -8.00
C HIS A 39 0.04 -12.23 -7.19
N ALA A 40 0.97 -11.32 -7.45
CA ALA A 40 2.23 -11.22 -6.73
C ALA A 40 2.70 -9.76 -6.65
N THR A 41 3.52 -9.47 -5.65
CA THR A 41 4.22 -8.21 -5.46
C THR A 41 5.62 -8.50 -4.91
N ALA A 42 6.53 -7.55 -5.02
CA ALA A 42 7.88 -7.65 -4.50
C ALA A 42 8.02 -6.81 -3.22
N VAL A 43 8.96 -7.23 -2.36
CA VAL A 43 9.36 -6.46 -1.19
C VAL A 43 10.67 -5.74 -1.54
N ASN A 44 10.64 -4.42 -1.46
CA ASN A 44 11.78 -3.56 -1.78
C ASN A 44 12.24 -2.76 -0.56
N ASP A 45 13.46 -2.22 -0.61
CA ASP A 45 13.97 -1.30 0.43
C ASP A 45 13.10 -0.05 0.60
N TYR A 46 12.45 0.37 -0.49
CA TYR A 46 11.48 1.46 -0.46
C TYR A 46 10.27 1.16 0.44
N ASP A 47 9.75 -0.08 0.40
CA ASP A 47 8.61 -0.47 1.24
C ASP A 47 8.99 -0.40 2.72
N TRP A 48 10.19 -0.86 3.06
CA TRP A 48 10.75 -0.78 4.40
C TRP A 48 10.91 0.67 4.90
N SER A 49 11.39 1.55 4.03
CA SER A 49 11.57 2.98 4.31
C SER A 49 10.21 3.69 4.50
N LEU A 50 9.24 3.37 3.65
CA LEU A 50 7.88 3.91 3.72
C LEU A 50 7.14 3.45 4.99
N VAL A 51 7.15 2.15 5.28
CA VAL A 51 6.47 1.56 6.45
C VAL A 51 7.03 2.11 7.76
N ARG A 52 8.35 2.31 7.85
CA ARG A 52 8.99 2.89 9.03
C ARG A 52 8.91 4.42 9.09
N GLY A 53 8.54 5.08 8.00
CA GLY A 53 8.60 6.54 7.87
C GLY A 53 10.03 7.08 8.00
N LYS A 54 11.01 6.34 7.47
CA LYS A 54 12.44 6.66 7.54
C LYS A 54 13.06 6.66 6.15
N PRO A 55 13.94 7.62 5.81
CA PRO A 55 14.35 8.78 6.63
C PRO A 55 13.19 9.73 6.93
N ILE A 56 13.30 10.58 7.96
CA ILE A 56 12.19 11.42 8.46
C ILE A 56 11.54 12.28 7.36
N ILE A 57 12.31 12.65 6.34
CA ILE A 57 11.83 13.40 5.18
C ILE A 57 10.74 12.66 4.39
N TYR A 58 10.68 11.32 4.44
CA TYR A 58 9.60 10.55 3.83
C TYR A 58 8.24 10.88 4.47
N ARG A 59 8.21 11.24 5.76
CA ARG A 59 6.97 11.66 6.43
C ARG A 59 6.43 12.97 5.87
N LEU A 60 7.29 13.84 5.34
CA LEU A 60 6.83 15.07 4.67
C LEU A 60 6.11 14.74 3.34
N MET A 61 6.56 13.71 2.62
CA MET A 61 5.97 13.30 1.34
C MET A 61 4.73 12.41 1.54
N PHE A 62 4.85 11.39 2.38
CA PHE A 62 3.89 10.29 2.47
C PHE A 62 2.94 10.37 3.66
N GLY A 63 3.08 11.37 4.54
CA GLY A 63 2.16 11.66 5.64
C GLY A 63 2.89 11.91 6.95
N LEU A 64 2.55 12.99 7.67
CA LEU A 64 3.39 13.44 8.77
C LEU A 64 3.36 12.48 9.97
N THR A 65 2.18 12.07 10.43
CA THR A 65 2.03 11.20 11.62
C THR A 65 1.84 9.73 11.27
N ARG A 66 1.27 9.44 10.10
CA ARG A 66 1.02 8.11 9.56
C ARG A 66 0.99 8.17 8.02
N PRO A 67 1.12 7.05 7.31
CA PRO A 67 0.96 7.01 5.86
C PRO A 67 -0.40 7.57 5.42
N LYS A 68 -0.41 8.43 4.40
CA LYS A 68 -1.63 8.95 3.76
C LYS A 68 -2.38 7.84 3.02
N ARG A 69 -1.64 6.91 2.43
CA ARG A 69 -2.16 5.70 1.79
C ARG A 69 -1.74 4.50 2.65
N PRO A 70 -2.68 3.78 3.28
CA PRO A 70 -2.35 2.73 4.23
C PRO A 70 -1.95 1.42 3.54
N VAL A 71 -2.01 1.30 2.21
CA VAL A 71 -1.57 0.11 1.48
C VAL A 71 -0.22 0.41 0.82
N PRO A 72 0.90 -0.16 1.31
CA PRO A 72 2.22 0.00 0.69
C PRO A 72 2.39 -0.90 -0.54
N GLY A 73 3.46 -0.69 -1.29
CA GLY A 73 3.82 -1.46 -2.49
C GLY A 73 4.09 -0.55 -3.69
N MET A 74 5.11 -0.93 -4.47
CA MET A 74 5.53 -0.20 -5.69
C MET A 74 5.49 -1.06 -6.95
N GLU A 75 5.52 -2.37 -6.81
CA GLU A 75 5.64 -3.32 -7.90
C GLU A 75 4.55 -4.38 -7.80
N LEU A 76 4.07 -4.87 -8.94
CA LEU A 76 3.04 -5.92 -8.97
C LEU A 76 3.15 -6.75 -10.25
N ALA A 77 2.64 -7.98 -10.17
CA ALA A 77 2.30 -8.82 -11.30
C ALA A 77 0.86 -9.30 -11.13
N GLY A 78 0.05 -9.17 -12.19
CA GLY A 78 -1.39 -9.42 -12.11
C GLY A 78 -2.06 -9.43 -13.47
N VAL A 79 -3.38 -9.57 -13.45
CA VAL A 79 -4.22 -9.48 -14.66
C VAL A 79 -5.09 -8.23 -14.60
N VAL A 80 -5.32 -7.60 -15.74
CA VAL A 80 -6.28 -6.49 -15.84
C VAL A 80 -7.70 -7.06 -15.67
N GLU A 81 -8.50 -6.42 -14.83
CA GLU A 81 -9.92 -6.69 -14.60
C GLU A 81 -10.83 -5.56 -15.10
#